data_AF-A0A3M1CTV3-F1
#
_entry.id   AF-A0A3M1CTV3-F1
#
_cell.length_a   1.000
_cell.length_b   1.000
_cell.length_c   1.000
_cell.angle_alpha   90.00
_cell.angle_beta   90.00
_cell.angle_gamma   90.00
#
_symmetry.space_group_name_H-M   'P 1'
#
loop_
_entity.id
_entity.type
_entity.pdbx_description
1 polymer ?
#
loop_
_entity_poly.entity_id
_entity_poly.type
_entity_poly.pdbx_seq_one_letter_code
_entity_poly.pdbx_strand_id
1 'polypeptide(L)'
;MERDAGLPRQPRGPDLWKGDTMATTPAKTRQRVARNFIRTYGRTRFRRLLDALAAGESGQTIADEFGVSRERVRQWKNTFGEVITHYRVYPEVSRILEERRSA
;
A
#
# COMPACT_ATOMS: atom_id res chain seq x y z
N MET A 1 -64.80 11.98 22.70
CA MET A 1 -64.47 10.93 21.70
C MET A 1 -62.98 11.08 21.41
N GLU A 2 -62.17 10.19 21.99
CA GLU A 2 -61.28 9.26 21.25
C GLU A 2 -60.00 9.97 20.76
N ARG A 3 -58.76 9.59 21.12
CA ARG A 3 -58.21 8.31 21.56
C ARG A 3 -56.85 8.51 22.23
N ASP A 4 -56.64 7.72 23.27
CA ASP A 4 -55.37 7.17 23.73
C ASP A 4 -54.62 6.48 22.56
N ALA A 5 -53.29 6.68 22.43
CA ALA A 5 -52.34 5.64 22.03
C ALA A 5 -50.92 6.18 21.77
N GLY A 6 -49.96 5.71 22.56
CA GLY A 6 -48.68 5.25 22.03
C GLY A 6 -47.51 6.23 22.02
N LEU A 7 -46.71 6.20 23.10
CA LEU A 7 -45.32 6.64 23.10
C LEU A 7 -44.51 5.94 21.99
N PRO A 8 -43.83 6.66 21.07
CA PRO A 8 -42.87 6.04 20.19
C PRO A 8 -41.56 5.75 20.96
N ARG A 9 -41.41 4.46 21.29
CA ARG A 9 -40.20 3.64 21.49
C ARG A 9 -38.85 4.35 21.69
N GLN A 10 -38.21 4.01 22.81
CA GLN A 10 -36.82 4.32 23.18
C GLN A 10 -35.83 4.21 22.01
N PRO A 11 -34.76 5.04 21.97
CA PRO A 11 -33.65 4.84 21.06
C PRO A 11 -32.94 3.52 21.40
N ARG A 12 -32.91 2.59 20.44
CA ARG A 12 -32.06 1.39 20.55
C ARG A 12 -30.61 1.85 20.71
N GLY A 13 -29.94 1.35 21.73
CA GLY A 13 -28.51 1.55 21.93
C GLY A 13 -27.72 1.09 20.70
N PRO A 14 -26.47 1.56 20.54
CA PRO A 14 -25.63 1.19 19.42
C PRO A 14 -25.42 -0.33 19.42
N ASP A 15 -26.01 -0.99 18.42
CA ASP A 15 -25.75 -2.38 18.09
C ASP A 15 -24.24 -2.60 18.03
N LEU A 16 -23.77 -3.52 18.86
CA LEU A 16 -22.46 -4.15 18.80
C LEU A 16 -22.24 -4.66 17.37
N TRP A 17 -21.62 -3.84 16.52
CA TRP A 17 -21.02 -4.31 15.28
C TRP A 17 -19.89 -5.28 15.63
N LYS A 18 -20.25 -6.56 15.74
CA LYS A 18 -19.36 -7.69 15.42
C LYS A 18 -18.99 -7.57 13.95
N GLY A 19 -18.08 -6.65 13.67
CA GLY A 19 -17.36 -6.53 12.43
C GLY A 19 -15.89 -6.68 12.75
N ASP A 20 -15.49 -7.87 13.19
CA ASP A 20 -14.14 -8.39 13.00
C ASP A 20 -13.86 -8.41 11.49
N THR A 21 -13.68 -7.22 10.93
CA THR A 21 -13.12 -7.01 9.61
C THR A 21 -11.74 -7.63 9.74
N MET A 22 -11.53 -8.81 9.18
CA MET A 22 -10.24 -9.48 9.18
C MET A 22 -9.22 -8.56 8.52
N ALA A 23 -8.61 -7.68 9.32
CA ALA A 23 -7.50 -6.82 8.97
C ALA A 23 -6.32 -7.76 8.75
N THR A 24 -6.29 -8.35 7.56
CA THR A 24 -5.21 -9.22 7.14
C THR A 24 -3.97 -8.34 7.13
N THR A 25 -3.03 -8.61 8.04
CA THR A 25 -1.80 -7.83 8.17
C THR A 25 -1.17 -7.67 6.78
N PRO A 26 -0.70 -6.46 6.38
CA PRO A 26 -0.21 -6.21 5.02
C PRO A 26 0.80 -7.26 4.54
N ALA A 27 1.63 -7.79 5.44
CA ALA A 27 2.54 -8.90 5.18
C ALA A 27 1.86 -10.18 4.63
N LYS A 28 0.73 -10.60 5.19
CA LYS A 28 -0.04 -11.78 4.72
C LYS A 28 -0.60 -11.54 3.31
N THR A 29 -1.03 -10.30 3.02
CA THR A 29 -1.50 -9.92 1.68
C THR A 29 -0.36 -9.96 0.66
N ARG A 30 0.83 -9.43 0.99
CA ARG A 30 2.01 -9.47 0.11
C ARG A 30 2.44 -10.90 -0.23
N GLN A 31 2.51 -11.78 0.78
CA GLN A 31 2.83 -13.19 0.58
C GLN A 31 1.82 -13.89 -0.33
N ARG A 32 0.52 -13.61 -0.17
CA ARG A 32 -0.53 -14.20 -1.01
C ARG A 32 -0.38 -13.78 -2.47
N VAL A 33 -0.15 -12.49 -2.74
CA VAL A 33 0.05 -11.98 -4.10
C VAL A 33 1.32 -12.58 -4.73
N ALA A 34 2.42 -12.67 -3.97
CA ALA A 34 3.65 -13.30 -4.45
C ALA A 34 3.45 -14.79 -4.80
N ARG A 35 2.78 -15.55 -3.93
CA ARG A 35 2.47 -16.97 -4.19
C ARG A 35 1.56 -17.14 -5.41
N ASN A 36 0.54 -16.30 -5.54
CA ASN A 36 -0.36 -16.34 -6.69
C ASN A 36 0.38 -16.00 -8.00
N PHE A 37 1.28 -15.02 -7.95
CA PHE A 37 2.14 -14.67 -9.08
C PHE A 37 3.01 -15.85 -9.51
N ILE A 38 3.73 -16.46 -8.57
CA ILE A 38 4.60 -17.62 -8.84
C ILE A 38 3.79 -18.77 -9.45
N ARG A 39 2.57 -19.01 -8.97
CA ARG A 39 1.68 -20.03 -9.54
C ARG A 39 1.27 -19.74 -10.98
N THR A 40 1.09 -18.47 -11.33
CA THR A 40 0.58 -18.05 -12.65
C THR A 40 1.69 -17.89 -13.69
N TYR A 41 2.81 -17.28 -13.30
CA TYR A 41 3.89 -16.89 -14.21
C TYR A 41 5.19 -17.69 -14.00
N GLY A 42 5.29 -18.43 -12.89
CA GLY A 42 6.49 -19.19 -12.52
C GLY A 42 7.51 -18.38 -11.72
N ARG A 43 8.46 -19.09 -11.11
CA ARG A 43 9.54 -18.49 -10.30
C ARG A 43 10.52 -17.66 -11.12
N THR A 44 10.84 -18.08 -12.34
CA THR A 44 11.78 -17.37 -13.22
C THR A 44 11.26 -15.98 -13.58
N ARG A 45 10.00 -15.88 -13.99
CA ARG A 45 9.34 -14.60 -14.28
C ARG A 45 9.16 -13.73 -13.03
N PHE A 46 8.92 -14.35 -11.87
CA PHE A 46 8.87 -13.60 -10.62
C PHE A 46 10.22 -12.94 -10.29
N ARG A 47 11.34 -13.67 -10.47
CA ARG A 47 12.67 -13.09 -10.30
C ARG A 47 12.92 -11.95 -11.28
N ARG A 48 12.61 -12.15 -12.56
CA ARG A 48 12.74 -11.11 -13.59
C ARG A 48 11.92 -9.86 -13.26
N LEU A 49 10.70 -10.02 -12.74
CA LEU A 49 9.88 -8.90 -12.28
C LEU A 49 10.60 -8.13 -11.16
N LEU A 50 11.11 -8.81 -10.13
CA LEU A 50 11.82 -8.15 -9.03
C LEU A 50 13.06 -7.40 -9.52
N ASP A 51 13.82 -7.98 -10.45
CA ASP A 51 14.98 -7.33 -11.06
C ASP A 51 14.59 -6.07 -11.84
N ALA A 52 13.52 -6.13 -12.66
CA ALA A 52 13.00 -4.98 -13.40
C ALA A 52 12.50 -3.87 -12.47
N LEU A 53 11.85 -4.24 -11.36
CA LEU A 53 11.40 -3.30 -10.34
C LEU A 53 12.58 -2.61 -9.63
N ALA A 54 13.61 -3.36 -9.28
CA ALA A 54 14.81 -2.84 -8.63
C ALA A 54 15.64 -1.94 -9.57
N ALA A 55 15.68 -2.27 -10.87
CA ALA A 55 16.32 -1.45 -11.89
C ALA A 55 15.54 -0.17 -12.24
N GLY A 56 14.34 0.02 -11.67
CA GLY A 56 13.51 1.20 -11.95
C GLY A 56 12.89 1.20 -13.34
N GLU A 57 12.73 0.03 -13.96
CA GLU A 57 12.15 -0.07 -15.30
C GLU A 57 10.72 0.51 -15.33
N SER A 58 10.37 1.10 -16.48
CA SER A 58 9.06 1.69 -16.70
C SER A 58 7.96 0.64 -16.52
N GLY A 59 6.86 1.04 -15.88
CA GLY A 59 5.72 0.15 -15.72
C GLY A 59 5.11 -0.29 -17.06
N GLN A 60 5.28 0.50 -18.13
CA GLN A 60 4.83 0.13 -19.47
C GLN A 60 5.70 -0.98 -20.07
N THR A 61 7.03 -0.87 -19.98
CA THR A 61 7.96 -1.91 -20.45
C THR A 61 7.71 -3.26 -19.80
N ILE A 62 7.50 -3.28 -18.48
CA ILE A 62 7.15 -4.49 -17.74
C ILE A 62 5.76 -5.00 -18.16
N ALA A 63 4.80 -4.11 -18.41
CA ALA A 63 3.46 -4.51 -18.88
C ALA A 63 3.53 -5.23 -20.23
N ASP A 64 4.31 -4.70 -21.16
CA ASP A 64 4.51 -5.28 -22.49
C ASP A 64 5.24 -6.63 -22.40
N GLU A 65 6.28 -6.75 -21.56
CA GLU A 65 7.03 -8.01 -21.35
C GLU A 65 6.15 -9.13 -20.74
N PHE A 66 5.26 -8.77 -19.81
CA PHE A 66 4.41 -9.73 -19.10
C PHE A 66 3.03 -9.92 -19.75
N GLY A 67 2.71 -9.16 -20.80
CA GLY A 67 1.40 -9.19 -21.48
C GLY A 67 0.25 -8.77 -20.56
N VAL A 68 0.47 -7.81 -19.67
CA VAL A 68 -0.52 -7.33 -18.69
C VAL A 68 -0.73 -5.83 -18.82
N SER A 69 -1.76 -5.29 -18.16
CA SER A 69 -1.94 -3.83 -18.13
C SER A 69 -0.89 -3.14 -17.25
N ARG A 70 -0.55 -1.89 -17.57
CA ARG A 70 0.29 -1.02 -16.74
C ARG A 70 -0.24 -0.89 -15.31
N GLU A 71 -1.55 -0.87 -15.15
CA GLU A 71 -2.20 -0.80 -13.83
C GLU A 71 -1.91 -2.06 -12.99
N ARG A 72 -1.89 -3.24 -13.62
CA ARG A 72 -1.49 -4.48 -12.96
C ARG A 72 -0.06 -4.40 -12.43
N VAL A 73 0.86 -3.85 -13.23
CA VAL A 73 2.25 -3.63 -12.82
C VAL A 73 2.34 -2.62 -11.67
N ARG A 74 1.55 -1.55 -11.69
CA ARG A 74 1.48 -0.57 -10.59
C ARG A 74 1.03 -1.23 -9.28
N GLN A 75 0.03 -2.11 -9.31
CA GLN A 75 -0.41 -2.85 -8.14
C GLN A 75 0.69 -3.76 -7.58
N TRP A 76 1.46 -4.42 -8.46
CA TRP A 76 2.62 -5.20 -8.04
C TRP A 76 3.71 -4.33 -7.41
N LYS A 77 4.03 -3.18 -8.00
CA LYS A 77 4.97 -2.19 -7.44
C LYS A 77 4.60 -1.82 -6.01
N ASN A 78 3.34 -1.45 -5.79
CA ASN A 78 2.83 -1.05 -4.47
C ASN A 78 2.73 -2.21 -3.47
N THR A 79 2.64 -3.45 -3.95
CA THR A 79 2.52 -4.64 -3.10
C THR A 79 3.89 -5.18 -2.70
N PHE A 80 4.83 -5.25 -3.64
CA PHE A 80 6.13 -5.90 -3.44
C PHE A 80 7.22 -4.94 -2.95
N GLY A 81 7.10 -3.64 -3.22
CA GLY A 81 8.06 -2.65 -2.81
C GLY A 81 7.42 -1.45 -2.12
N GLU A 82 8.26 -0.59 -1.58
CA GLU A 82 7.91 0.71 -1.04
C GLU A 82 8.90 1.73 -1.60
N VAL A 83 8.42 2.93 -1.96
CA VAL A 83 9.29 4.02 -2.40
C VAL A 83 9.75 4.77 -1.17
N ILE A 84 11.05 4.69 -0.86
CA ILE A 84 11.65 5.38 0.28
C ILE A 84 12.42 6.61 -0.25
N THR A 85 11.77 7.77 -0.22
CA THR A 85 12.41 9.04 -0.57
C THR A 85 13.21 9.55 0.62
N HIS A 86 14.54 9.51 0.55
CA HIS A 86 15.39 10.09 1.57
C HIS A 86 15.66 11.55 1.26
N TYR A 87 15.26 12.44 2.17
CA TYR A 87 15.71 13.82 2.13
C TYR A 87 17.11 13.90 2.72
N ARG A 88 18.09 14.22 1.87
CA ARG A 88 19.47 14.47 2.30
C ARG A 88 19.70 15.98 2.29
N VAL A 89 19.93 16.54 3.48
CA VAL A 89 20.42 17.91 3.59
C VAL A 89 21.86 17.94 3.09
N TYR A 90 22.16 18.90 2.23
CA TYR A 90 23.52 19.12 1.77
C TYR A 90 24.39 19.66 2.92
N PRO A 91 25.61 19.14 3.11
CA PRO A 91 26.45 19.50 4.24
C PRO A 91 26.78 20.99 4.29
N GLU A 92 26.89 21.67 3.14
CA GLU A 92 27.08 23.12 3.06
C GLU A 92 25.95 23.92 3.72
N VAL A 93 24.71 23.44 3.70
CA VAL A 93 23.57 24.10 4.34
C VAL A 93 23.66 23.96 5.86
N SER A 94 24.13 22.82 6.35
CA SER A 94 24.35 22.59 7.77
C SER A 94 25.46 23.47 8.34
N ARG A 95 26.53 23.72 7.56
CA ARG A 95 27.68 24.53 7.97
C ARG A 95 27.32 26.00 8.25
N ILE A 96 26.35 26.56 7.55
CA ILE A 96 25.87 27.95 7.77
C ILE A 96 25.39 28.16 9.22
N LEU A 97 24.84 27.11 9.86
CA LEU A 97 24.40 27.18 11.25
C LEU A 97 25.56 27.11 12.25
N GLU A 98 26.71 26.56 11.87
CA GLU A 98 27.90 26.46 12.71
C GLU A 98 28.68 27.77 12.71
N GLU A 99 28.75 28.47 11.57
CA GLU A 99 29.44 29.77 11.45
C GLU A 99 28.88 30.84 12.39
N ARG A 100 27.56 30.85 12.62
CA ARG A 100 26.90 31.81 13.52
C ARG A 100 27.16 31.57 15.01
N ARG A 101 27.74 30.43 15.39
CA ARG A 101 28.00 30.07 16.79
C ARG A 101 29.43 30.40 17.23
N SER A 102 30.28 30.80 16.30
CA SER A 102 31.70 31.14 16.53
C SER A 102 32.00 32.65 16.43
N ALA A 103 30.96 33.48 16.28
CA ALA A 103 31.02 34.94 16.38
C ALA A 103 30.35 35.39 17.68
#